data_AF-A0A9D5TQR7-F1
#
_entry.id   AF-A0A9D5TQR7-F1
#
_cell.length_a   1.000
_cell.length_b   1.000
_cell.length_c   1.000
_cell.angle_alpha   90.00
_cell.angle_beta   90.00
_cell.angle_gamma   90.00
#
_symmetry.space_group_name_H-M   'P 1'
#
loop_
_entity.id
_entity.type
_entity.pdbx_description
1 polymer ?
#
loop_
_entity_poly.entity_id
_entity_poly.type
_entity_poly.pdbx_seq_one_letter_code
_entity_poly.pdbx_strand_id
1 'polypeptide(L)'
;MKKYVLALLLNIIPFFLTCFLYGGGLAITLVLPGLQFLLNTVNYKWTKKILSFVILNSAMLISSVTSIKINTWLYYHNISSDTETLAVGSFEVQVCIGFILIMTLISIACRIISKKLNK
;
A
#
# COMPACT_ATOMS: atom_id res chain seq x y z
N MET A 1 0.87 0.41 -23.38
CA MET A 1 -0.10 -0.37 -22.57
C MET A 1 0.56 -1.36 -21.62
N LYS A 2 1.42 -2.28 -22.08
CA LYS A 2 2.04 -3.34 -21.24
C LYS A 2 2.67 -2.86 -19.92
N LYS A 3 3.37 -1.72 -19.91
CA LYS A 3 4.00 -1.14 -18.71
C LYS A 3 3.00 -0.69 -17.62
N TYR A 4 1.83 -0.17 -18.01
CA TYR A 4 0.80 0.28 -17.05
C TYR A 4 0.00 -0.89 -16.48
N VAL A 5 -0.26 -1.91 -17.29
CA VAL A 5 -0.87 -3.16 -16.82
C VAL A 5 0.06 -3.83 -15.81
N LEU A 6 1.36 -3.91 -16.10
CA LEU A 6 2.34 -4.43 -15.14
C LEU A 6 2.39 -3.59 -13.86
N ALA A 7 2.35 -2.26 -13.96
CA ALA A 7 2.30 -1.38 -12.79
C ALA A 7 1.07 -1.65 -11.92
N LEU A 8 -0.11 -1.79 -12.53
CA LEU A 8 -1.34 -2.15 -11.82
C LEU A 8 -1.21 -3.50 -11.13
N LEU A 9 -0.69 -4.52 -11.82
CA LEU A 9 -0.49 -5.86 -11.23
C LEU A 9 0.47 -5.83 -10.03
N LEU A 10 1.55 -5.05 -10.10
CA LEU A 10 2.49 -4.89 -8.97
C LEU A 10 1.82 -4.26 -7.75
N ASN A 11 0.88 -3.34 -7.95
CA ASN A 11 0.14 -2.72 -6.86
C ASN A 11 -0.89 -3.67 -6.20
N ILE A 12 -1.11 -4.87 -6.75
CA ILE A 12 -1.92 -5.93 -6.14
C ILE A 12 -1.06 -6.87 -5.26
N ILE A 13 0.27 -6.79 -5.35
CA ILE A 13 1.17 -7.63 -4.51
C ILE A 13 0.87 -7.51 -3.01
N PRO A 14 0.62 -6.32 -2.43
CA PRO A 14 0.27 -6.20 -1.02
C PRO A 14 -0.93 -7.08 -0.65
N PHE A 15 -1.91 -7.21 -1.57
CA PHE A 15 -3.06 -8.08 -1.39
C PHE A 15 -2.69 -9.55 -1.20
N PHE A 16 -1.91 -10.09 -2.12
CA PHE A 16 -1.52 -11.50 -2.02
C PHE A 16 -0.60 -11.74 -0.81
N LEU A 17 0.36 -10.85 -0.57
CA LEU A 17 1.35 -11.04 0.48
C LEU A 17 0.72 -11.17 1.87
N THR A 18 -0.21 -10.28 2.23
CA THR A 18 -0.87 -10.32 3.54
C THR A 18 -1.91 -11.45 3.63
N CYS A 19 -2.57 -11.82 2.54
CA CYS A 19 -3.48 -12.96 2.53
C CYS A 19 -2.74 -14.29 2.72
N PHE A 20 -1.59 -14.49 2.07
CA PHE A 20 -0.80 -15.72 2.21
C PHE A 20 -0.08 -15.83 3.56
N LEU A 21 0.33 -14.69 4.12
CA LEU A 21 1.09 -14.67 5.37
C LEU A 21 0.23 -14.47 6.61
N TYR A 22 -1.10 -14.71 6.56
CA TYR A 22 -1.98 -14.30 7.66
C TYR A 22 -1.67 -14.90 9.03
N GLY A 23 -0.98 -16.04 9.11
CA GLY A 23 -0.46 -16.60 10.36
C GLY A 23 0.83 -15.94 10.89
N GLY A 24 1.43 -15.01 10.14
CA GLY A 24 2.71 -14.38 10.46
C GLY A 24 2.63 -13.23 11.48
N GLY A 25 1.42 -12.81 11.87
CA GLY A 25 1.19 -11.77 12.88
C GLY A 25 2.00 -10.49 12.63
N LEU A 26 2.72 -10.04 13.66
CA LEU A 26 3.53 -8.81 13.71
C LEU A 26 4.54 -8.65 12.56
N ALA A 27 4.98 -9.74 11.94
CA ALA A 27 5.91 -9.69 10.81
C ALA A 27 5.29 -8.99 9.59
N ILE A 28 3.98 -9.16 9.36
CA ILE A 28 3.27 -8.51 8.25
C ILE A 28 3.25 -7.00 8.45
N THR A 29 3.00 -6.56 9.68
CA THR A 29 2.93 -5.15 10.07
C THR A 29 4.23 -4.39 9.78
N LEU A 30 5.38 -5.06 9.88
CA LEU A 30 6.69 -4.47 9.59
C LEU A 30 7.06 -4.50 8.11
N VAL A 31 6.66 -5.57 7.39
CA VAL A 31 7.00 -5.74 5.97
C VAL A 31 6.14 -4.83 5.07
N LEU A 32 4.88 -4.62 5.43
CA LEU A 32 3.92 -3.88 4.59
C LEU A 32 4.35 -2.42 4.31
N PRO A 33 4.81 -1.62 5.28
CA PRO A 33 5.31 -0.26 5.02
C PRO A 33 6.53 -0.25 4.08
N GLY A 34 7.45 -1.21 4.25
CA GLY A 34 8.60 -1.36 3.36
C GLY A 34 8.20 -1.64 1.91
N LEU A 35 7.25 -2.56 1.72
CA LEU A 35 6.69 -2.87 0.40
C LEU A 35 5.97 -1.66 -0.22
N GLN A 36 5.18 -0.94 0.56
CA GLN A 36 4.48 0.27 0.12
C GLN A 36 5.46 1.36 -0.33
N PHE A 37 6.58 1.53 0.38
CA PHE A 37 7.62 2.49 0.01
C PHE A 37 8.27 2.14 -1.33
N LEU A 38 8.61 0.86 -1.52
CA LEU A 38 9.16 0.37 -2.79
C LEU A 38 8.18 0.56 -3.95
N LEU A 39 6.92 0.17 -3.77
CA LEU A 39 5.87 0.32 -4.78
C LEU A 39 5.60 1.79 -5.12
N ASN A 40 5.56 2.68 -4.13
CA ASN A 40 5.42 4.11 -4.37
C ASN A 40 6.58 4.66 -5.23
N THR A 41 7.82 4.21 -4.97
CA THR A 41 9.01 4.60 -5.76
C THR A 41 8.93 4.07 -7.19
N VAL A 42 8.47 2.83 -7.38
CA VAL A 42 8.23 2.24 -8.71
C VAL A 42 7.15 3.02 -9.46
N ASN A 43 6.01 3.29 -8.81
CA ASN A 43 4.90 4.08 -9.35
C ASN A 43 5.40 5.48 -9.77
N TYR A 44 6.24 6.11 -8.96
CA TYR A 44 6.84 7.41 -9.26
C TYR A 44 7.73 7.31 -10.51
N LYS A 45 8.66 6.35 -10.57
CA LYS A 45 9.59 6.19 -11.69
C LYS A 45 8.88 5.88 -13.01
N TRP A 46 7.79 5.12 -12.97
CA TRP A 46 7.10 4.64 -14.17
C TRP A 46 6.05 5.61 -14.71
N THR A 47 5.56 6.53 -13.89
CA THR A 47 4.59 7.54 -14.33
C THR A 47 5.30 8.85 -14.63
N LYS A 48 4.85 9.57 -15.67
CA LYS A 48 5.27 10.96 -15.97
C LYS A 48 4.21 11.99 -15.55
N LYS A 49 2.94 11.62 -15.62
CA LYS A 49 1.79 12.46 -15.27
C LYS A 49 1.37 12.22 -13.81
N ILE A 50 1.03 13.30 -13.10
CA ILE A 50 0.56 13.25 -11.70
C ILE A 50 -0.72 12.41 -11.60
N LEU A 51 -1.66 12.58 -12.55
CA LEU A 51 -2.91 11.80 -12.55
C LEU A 51 -2.65 10.28 -12.60
N SER A 52 -1.73 9.82 -13.46
CA SER A 52 -1.38 8.40 -13.54
C SER A 52 -0.71 7.89 -12.26
N PHE A 53 0.09 8.73 -11.60
CA PHE A 53 0.72 8.40 -10.32
C PHE A 53 -0.33 8.23 -9.21
N VAL A 54 -1.28 9.17 -9.13
CA VAL A 54 -2.39 9.11 -8.18
C VAL A 54 -3.22 7.85 -8.40
N ILE A 55 -3.56 7.50 -9.65
CA ILE A 55 -4.32 6.27 -9.95
C ILE A 55 -3.58 5.01 -9.45
N LEU A 56 -2.27 4.91 -9.67
CA LEU A 56 -1.50 3.76 -9.21
C LEU A 56 -1.41 3.69 -7.67
N ASN A 57 -1.22 4.82 -7.00
CA ASN A 57 -1.21 4.85 -5.54
C ASN A 57 -2.59 4.60 -4.93
N SER A 58 -3.67 5.03 -5.59
CA SER A 58 -5.02 4.63 -5.19
C SER A 58 -5.23 3.13 -5.33
N ALA A 59 -4.73 2.50 -6.40
CA ALA A 59 -4.78 1.05 -6.56
C ALA A 59 -3.98 0.33 -5.46
N MET A 60 -2.78 0.84 -5.12
CA MET A 60 -1.96 0.35 -4.01
C MET A 60 -2.69 0.46 -2.67
N LEU A 61 -3.35 1.59 -2.43
CA LEU A 61 -4.11 1.86 -1.21
C LEU A 61 -5.27 0.90 -1.07
N ILE A 62 -6.10 0.75 -2.11
CA ILE A 62 -7.23 -0.18 -2.13
C ILE A 62 -6.73 -1.60 -1.90
N SER A 63 -5.68 -2.01 -2.61
CA SER A 63 -5.09 -3.34 -2.43
C SER A 63 -4.65 -3.56 -0.99
N SER A 64 -3.86 -2.64 -0.42
CA SER A 64 -3.32 -2.76 0.94
C SER A 64 -4.43 -2.81 1.99
N VAL A 65 -5.40 -1.90 1.92
CA VAL A 65 -6.51 -1.83 2.89
C VAL A 65 -7.39 -3.07 2.83
N THR A 66 -7.80 -3.50 1.64
CA THR A 66 -8.59 -4.72 1.48
C THR A 66 -7.82 -5.93 2.03
N SER A 67 -6.52 -5.96 1.81
CA SER A 67 -5.67 -7.05 2.27
C SER A 67 -5.57 -7.13 3.79
N ILE A 68 -5.38 -6.00 4.48
CA ILE A 68 -5.32 -5.95 5.94
C ILE A 68 -6.67 -6.38 6.52
N LYS A 69 -7.78 -5.93 5.91
CA LYS A 69 -9.13 -6.33 6.34
C LYS A 69 -9.37 -7.83 6.22
N ILE A 70 -9.00 -8.42 5.08
CA ILE A 70 -9.13 -9.87 4.87
C ILE A 70 -8.20 -10.63 5.83
N ASN A 71 -6.96 -10.17 5.99
CA ASN A 71 -6.01 -10.74 6.92
C ASN A 71 -6.53 -10.72 8.36
N THR A 72 -7.02 -9.57 8.84
CA THR A 72 -7.63 -9.42 10.16
C THR A 72 -8.83 -10.35 10.32
N TRP A 73 -9.68 -10.45 9.29
CA TRP A 73 -10.84 -11.35 9.31
C TRP A 73 -10.43 -12.83 9.38
N LEU A 74 -9.44 -13.25 8.58
CA LEU A 74 -8.91 -14.61 8.60
C LEU A 74 -8.24 -14.93 9.94
N TYR A 75 -7.47 -14.00 10.50
CA TYR A 75 -6.83 -14.16 11.81
C TYR A 75 -7.88 -14.25 12.92
N TYR A 76 -8.88 -13.39 12.88
CA TYR A 76 -9.97 -13.36 13.87
C TYR A 76 -10.76 -14.68 13.90
N HIS A 77 -11.03 -15.23 12.72
CA HIS A 77 -11.84 -16.43 12.59
C HIS A 77 -11.06 -17.73 12.86
N ASN A 78 -9.78 -17.79 12.48
CA ASN A 78 -9.00 -19.04 12.49
C ASN A 78 -7.96 -19.13 13.62
N ILE A 79 -7.58 -18.01 14.25
CA ILE A 79 -6.49 -17.98 15.24
C ILE A 79 -6.96 -17.40 16.57
N SER A 80 -7.54 -16.19 16.58
CA SER A 80 -7.90 -15.51 17.83
C SER A 80 -9.15 -14.64 17.67
N SER A 81 -10.24 -15.03 18.32
CA SER A 81 -11.54 -14.34 18.21
C SER A 81 -11.76 -13.24 19.27
N ASP A 82 -10.70 -12.54 19.62
CA ASP A 82 -10.68 -11.52 20.68
C ASP A 82 -10.81 -10.09 20.12
N THR A 83 -11.21 -9.17 20.99
CA THR A 83 -11.38 -7.75 20.63
C THR A 83 -10.06 -7.04 20.32
N GLU A 84 -8.92 -7.52 20.84
CA GLU A 84 -7.62 -6.90 20.59
C GLU A 84 -7.21 -7.12 19.13
N THR A 85 -7.45 -8.30 18.56
CA THR A 85 -7.24 -8.60 17.13
C THR A 85 -7.95 -7.58 16.23
N LEU A 86 -9.22 -7.25 16.51
CA LEU A 86 -9.98 -6.27 15.72
C LEU A 86 -9.44 -4.84 15.89
N ALA A 87 -8.99 -4.49 17.09
CA ALA A 87 -8.39 -3.20 17.38
C ALA A 87 -7.04 -3.04 16.65
N VAL A 88 -6.18 -4.07 16.68
CA VAL A 88 -4.90 -4.11 15.96
C VAL A 88 -5.14 -3.99 14.46
N GLY A 89 -6.04 -4.78 13.87
CA GLY A 89 -6.35 -4.68 12.44
C GLY A 89 -6.86 -3.30 12.04
N SER A 90 -7.68 -2.66 12.89
CA SER A 90 -8.15 -1.29 12.65
C SER A 90 -7.02 -0.27 12.71
N PHE A 91 -6.10 -0.42 13.65
CA PHE A 91 -4.90 0.41 13.78
C PHE A 91 -3.97 0.24 12.57
N GLU A 92 -3.74 -0.99 12.11
CA GLU A 92 -2.93 -1.26 10.92
C GLU A 92 -3.49 -0.60 9.66
N VAL A 93 -4.82 -0.61 9.48
CA VAL A 93 -5.49 0.10 8.39
C VAL A 93 -5.21 1.60 8.46
N GLN A 94 -5.30 2.21 9.65
CA GLN A 94 -5.04 3.65 9.82
C GLN A 94 -3.58 4.00 9.48
N VAL A 95 -2.63 3.22 9.99
CA VAL A 95 -1.20 3.38 9.70
C VAL A 95 -0.94 3.25 8.20
N CYS A 96 -1.50 2.22 7.56
CA CYS A 96 -1.40 2.00 6.12
C CYS A 96 -1.91 3.19 5.30
N ILE A 97 -3.10 3.70 5.62
CA ILE A 97 -3.69 4.85 4.93
C ILE A 97 -2.80 6.09 5.12
N GLY A 98 -2.42 6.39 6.36
CA GLY A 98 -1.58 7.55 6.67
C GLY A 98 -0.24 7.50 5.95
N PHE A 99 0.44 6.34 5.97
CA PHE A 99 1.74 6.16 5.33
C PHE A 99 1.67 6.35 3.81
N ILE A 100 0.71 5.72 3.13
CA ILE A 100 0.54 5.85 1.68
C ILE A 100 0.22 7.29 1.29
N LEU A 101 -0.66 7.97 2.04
CA LEU A 101 -1.01 9.37 1.79
C LEU A 101 0.21 10.29 1.92
N ILE A 102 0.96 10.18 3.02
CA ILE A 102 2.17 11.00 3.24
C ILE A 102 3.18 10.78 2.12
N MET A 103 3.49 9.54 1.78
CA MET A 103 4.43 9.23 0.69
C MET A 103 3.96 9.75 -0.67
N THR A 104 2.67 9.63 -0.95
CA THR A 104 2.07 10.13 -2.20
C THR A 104 2.21 11.65 -2.29
N LEU A 105 1.90 12.37 -1.20
CA LEU A 105 2.03 13.83 -1.14
C LEU A 105 3.49 14.29 -1.31
N ILE A 106 4.43 13.65 -0.60
CA ILE A 106 5.87 13.92 -0.75
C ILE A 106 6.31 13.73 -2.20
N SER A 107 5.91 12.62 -2.82
CA SER A 107 6.27 12.30 -4.20
C SER A 107 5.69 13.32 -5.20
N ILE A 108 4.45 13.77 -4.99
CA ILE A 108 3.83 14.83 -5.80
C ILE A 108 4.61 16.14 -5.64
N ALA A 109 4.95 16.54 -4.42
CA ALA A 109 5.72 17.75 -4.14
C ALA A 109 7.10 17.71 -4.83
N CYS A 110 7.84 16.60 -4.70
CA CYS A 110 9.12 16.40 -5.39
C CYS A 110 9.00 16.56 -6.91
N ARG A 111 7.90 16.06 -7.50
CA ARG A 111 7.65 16.17 -8.95
C ARG A 111 7.37 17.59 -9.40
N ILE A 112 6.59 18.35 -8.63
CA ILE A 112 6.28 19.74 -8.92
C ILE A 112 7.56 20.58 -8.87
N ILE A 113 8.39 20.38 -7.82
CA ILE A 113 9.67 21.07 -7.66
C ILE A 113 10.62 20.75 -8.82
N SER A 114 10.78 19.47 -9.17
CA SER A 114 11.64 19.05 -10.28
C SER A 114 11.21 19.65 -11.63
N LYS A 115 9.91 19.78 -11.89
CA LYS A 115 9.42 20.44 -13.11
C LYS A 115 9.68 21.94 -13.13
N LYS A 116 9.70 22.60 -11.96
CA LYS A 116 9.97 24.04 -11.85
C LYS A 116 11.46 24.34 -12.03
N LEU A 117 12.35 23.46 -11.56
CA LEU A 117 13.81 23.61 -11.70
C LEU A 117 14.34 23.32 -13.11
N ASN A 118 13.65 22.47 -13.87
CA ASN A 118 14.03 22.11 -15.25
C ASN A 118 13.39 23.00 -16.33
N LYS A 119 12.73 24.10 -15.93
CA LYS A 119 12.18 25.13 -16.81
C LYS A 119 13.02 26.39 -16.68
#